data_AF-A0A0P9JKX8-F1
#
_entry.id   AF-A0A0P9JKX8-F1
#
_cell.length_a   1.000
_cell.length_b   1.000
_cell.length_c   1.000
_cell.angle_alpha   90.00
_cell.angle_beta   90.00
_cell.angle_gamma   90.00
#
_symmetry.space_group_name_H-M   'P 1'
#
loop_
_entity.id
_entity.type
_entity.pdbx_description
1 polymer ?
#
loop_
_entity_poly.entity_id
_entity_poly.type
_entity_poly.pdbx_seq_one_letter_code
_entity_poly.pdbx_strand_id
1 'polypeptide(L)'
;MAVTLKKSHLQTNVYTYIWTRDDDDQPYAGLEDRRQVDKDEGYEVLYFLEKLLNKHDKKTLPDVNAAEDALHSEDLSDVTDRVKLTTAVEKILGW
;
A
#
# COMPACT_ATOMS: atom_id res chain seq x y z
N MET A 1 12.15 -1.25 -15.55
CA MET A 1 12.25 0.10 -14.94
C MET A 1 11.38 0.07 -13.70
N ALA A 2 11.94 0.41 -12.53
CA ALA A 2 11.15 0.44 -11.31
C ALA A 2 10.25 1.69 -11.30
N VAL A 3 8.96 1.51 -11.00
CA VAL A 3 8.05 2.60 -10.61
C VAL A 3 8.54 3.15 -9.29
N THR A 4 8.58 4.49 -9.19
CA THR A 4 8.75 5.19 -7.93
C THR A 4 7.54 6.08 -7.73
N LEU A 5 6.72 5.75 -6.73
CA LEU A 5 5.50 6.50 -6.45
C LEU A 5 5.80 7.75 -5.63
N LYS A 6 4.86 8.69 -5.65
CA LYS A 6 4.89 9.96 -4.92
C LYS A 6 3.51 10.13 -4.30
N LYS A 7 3.41 10.90 -3.23
CA LYS A 7 2.13 11.25 -2.59
C LYS A 7 1.06 11.71 -3.59
N SER A 8 1.44 12.45 -4.63
CA SER A 8 0.53 12.93 -5.68
C SER A 8 -0.08 11.84 -6.58
N HIS A 9 0.42 10.60 -6.51
CA HIS A 9 -0.11 9.47 -7.25
C HIS A 9 -1.18 8.70 -6.45
N LEU A 10 -1.27 8.92 -5.13
CA LEU A 10 -2.34 8.34 -4.32
C LEU A 10 -3.63 9.12 -4.53
N GLN A 11 -4.75 8.44 -4.36
CA GLN A 11 -6.10 9.00 -4.42
C GLN A 11 -6.43 9.76 -3.14
N THR A 12 -5.69 10.84 -2.84
CA THR A 12 -5.83 11.63 -1.60
C THR A 12 -7.18 12.36 -1.47
N ASN A 13 -8.00 12.37 -2.52
CA ASN A 13 -9.37 12.88 -2.48
C ASN A 13 -10.38 11.79 -2.08
N VAL A 14 -9.97 10.52 -2.09
CA VAL A 14 -10.78 9.35 -1.74
C VAL A 14 -10.35 8.82 -0.37
N TYR A 15 -9.04 8.61 -0.19
CA TYR A 15 -8.45 8.10 1.04
C TYR A 15 -7.71 9.21 1.78
N THR A 16 -7.94 9.28 3.09
CA THR A 16 -7.23 10.22 3.96
C THR A 16 -6.10 9.48 4.65
N TYR A 17 -4.87 9.96 4.42
CA TYR A 17 -3.68 9.36 5.00
C TYR A 17 -3.04 10.27 6.04
N ILE A 18 -2.51 9.65 7.07
CA ILE A 18 -1.60 10.26 8.04
C ILE A 18 -0.20 10.28 7.39
N TRP A 19 0.44 11.45 7.45
CA TRP A 19 1.80 11.69 6.95
C TRP A 19 2.73 12.19 8.06
N THR A 20 2.19 12.38 9.25
CA THR A 20 2.95 12.59 10.46
C THR A 20 3.32 11.22 10.97
N ARG A 21 4.63 10.96 11.07
CA ARG A 21 5.11 9.78 11.79
C ARG A 21 4.65 9.95 13.24
N ASP A 22 3.95 8.97 13.81
CA ASP A 22 3.68 9.02 15.24
C ASP A 22 5.03 8.95 15.98
N ASP A 23 5.34 9.98 16.76
CA ASP A 23 6.60 10.11 17.50
C ASP A 23 6.69 9.08 18.65
N ASP A 24 5.58 8.37 18.94
CA ASP A 24 5.51 7.27 19.92
C ASP A 24 5.81 5.90 19.27
N ASP A 25 5.91 5.83 17.94
CA ASP A 25 6.27 4.61 17.24
C ASP A 25 7.80 4.43 17.32
N GLN A 26 8.22 3.50 18.19
CA GLN A 26 9.62 3.15 18.35
C GLN A 26 10.29 2.95 16.97
N PRO A 27 11.57 3.31 16.79
CA PRO A 27 12.24 3.16 15.51
C PRO A 27 12.17 1.69 15.06
N TYR A 28 11.28 1.37 14.10
CA TYR A 28 11.04 0.05 13.47
C TYR A 28 12.02 -1.02 13.98
N ALA A 29 11.63 -1.73 15.03
CA ALA A 29 12.59 -2.50 15.82
C ALA A 29 12.83 -3.91 15.26
N GLY A 30 12.03 -4.38 14.29
CA GLY A 30 12.13 -5.76 13.80
C GLY A 30 11.72 -6.00 12.33
N LEU A 31 12.10 -7.19 11.84
CA LEU A 31 11.60 -7.77 10.58
C LEU A 31 10.06 -7.93 10.58
N GLU A 32 9.44 -7.95 11.77
CA GLU A 32 8.00 -8.13 11.96
C GLU A 32 7.19 -6.86 11.70
N ASP A 33 7.69 -5.65 11.99
CA ASP A 33 7.01 -4.41 11.59
C ASP A 33 6.95 -4.29 10.05
N ARG A 34 7.98 -4.79 9.36
CA ARG A 34 7.98 -4.89 7.89
C ARG A 34 7.02 -5.95 7.35
N ARG A 35 6.36 -6.74 8.20
CA ARG A 35 5.35 -7.72 7.79
C ARG A 35 3.98 -7.07 7.67
N GLN A 36 3.70 -5.98 8.38
CA GLN A 36 2.41 -5.32 8.33
C GLN A 36 2.42 -4.14 7.33
N VAL A 37 1.22 -3.67 7.00
CA VAL A 37 0.97 -2.45 6.25
C VAL A 37 -0.15 -1.73 6.98
N ASP A 38 0.19 -0.62 7.62
CA ASP A 38 -0.78 0.35 8.07
C ASP A 38 -1.37 1.05 6.84
N LYS A 39 -2.69 0.98 6.70
CA LYS A 39 -3.42 1.53 5.55
C LYS A 39 -3.80 3.00 5.76
N ASP A 40 -3.71 3.49 6.99
CA ASP A 40 -3.94 4.89 7.31
C ASP A 40 -2.63 5.70 7.15
N GLU A 41 -1.47 5.05 7.17
CA GLU A 41 -0.19 5.68 6.88
C GLU A 41 0.14 5.75 5.38
N GLY A 42 0.22 6.97 4.85
CA GLY A 42 0.46 7.18 3.42
C GLY A 42 1.82 6.67 2.93
N TYR A 43 2.83 6.59 3.80
CA TYR A 43 4.15 6.07 3.45
C TYR A 43 4.16 4.55 3.28
N GLU A 44 3.46 3.82 4.13
CA GLU A 44 3.33 2.36 4.05
C GLU A 44 2.52 1.95 2.82
N VAL A 45 1.41 2.64 2.57
CA VAL A 45 0.59 2.42 1.36
C VAL A 45 1.39 2.70 0.08
N LEU A 46 2.12 3.83 0.01
CA LEU A 46 3.00 4.13 -1.13
C LEU A 46 4.00 3.01 -1.38
N TYR A 47 4.68 2.55 -0.31
CA TYR A 47 5.68 1.51 -0.41
C TYR A 47 5.09 0.18 -0.87
N PHE A 48 3.94 -0.20 -0.31
CA PHE A 48 3.22 -1.42 -0.69
C PHE A 48 2.84 -1.40 -2.17
N LEU A 49 2.18 -0.32 -2.63
CA LEU A 49 1.75 -0.18 -4.01
C LEU A 49 2.95 -0.16 -4.96
N GLU A 50 4.01 0.56 -4.63
CA GLU A 50 5.23 0.57 -5.43
C GLU A 50 5.82 -0.83 -5.60
N LYS A 51 5.89 -1.63 -4.54
CA LYS A 51 6.37 -3.02 -4.61
C LYS A 51 5.45 -3.89 -5.44
N LEU A 52 4.14 -3.77 -5.27
CA LEU A 52 3.15 -4.54 -6.01
C LEU A 52 3.20 -4.22 -7.51
N LEU A 53 3.20 -2.95 -7.89
CA LEU A 53 3.26 -2.53 -9.29
C LEU A 53 4.57 -2.99 -9.95
N ASN A 54 5.70 -2.85 -9.24
CA ASN A 54 7.00 -3.32 -9.73
C ASN A 54 7.05 -4.84 -9.94
N LYS A 55 6.39 -5.62 -9.08
CA LYS A 55 6.29 -7.08 -9.22
C LYS A 55 5.58 -7.48 -10.52
N HIS A 56 4.60 -6.69 -10.95
CA HIS A 56 3.73 -6.97 -12.10
C HIS A 56 4.04 -6.11 -13.35
N ASP A 57 5.16 -5.39 -13.34
CA ASP A 57 5.59 -4.43 -14.37
C ASP A 57 4.52 -3.38 -14.74
N LYS A 58 3.60 -3.09 -13.81
CA LYS A 58 2.56 -2.05 -13.95
C LYS A 58 3.18 -0.68 -13.69
N LYS A 59 2.77 0.34 -14.45
CA LYS A 59 3.41 1.68 -14.41
C LYS A 59 2.44 2.85 -14.56
N THR A 60 1.17 2.58 -14.80
CA THR A 60 0.22 3.63 -15.15
C THR A 60 -0.54 4.11 -13.91
N LEU A 61 -0.95 5.38 -13.90
CA LEU A 61 -1.77 5.91 -12.80
C LEU A 61 -3.09 5.12 -12.61
N PRO A 62 -3.79 4.65 -13.66
CA PRO A 62 -4.91 3.75 -13.49
C PRO A 62 -4.58 2.45 -12.75
N ASP A 63 -3.40 1.85 -12.99
CA ASP A 63 -2.98 0.66 -12.24
C ASP A 63 -2.73 0.98 -10.76
N VAL A 64 -2.17 2.15 -10.47
CA VAL A 64 -1.96 2.63 -9.09
C VAL A 64 -3.30 2.77 -8.38
N ASN A 65 -4.24 3.48 -8.99
CA ASN A 65 -5.56 3.71 -8.41
C ASN A 65 -6.31 2.39 -8.20
N ALA A 66 -6.30 1.49 -9.19
CA ALA A 66 -6.95 0.20 -9.05
C ALA A 66 -6.36 -0.62 -7.89
N ALA A 67 -5.03 -0.61 -7.73
CA ALA A 67 -4.38 -1.30 -6.62
C ALA A 67 -4.66 -0.65 -5.27
N GLU A 68 -4.72 0.67 -5.21
CA GLU A 68 -5.12 1.41 -4.02
C GLU A 68 -6.57 1.09 -3.62
N ASP A 69 -7.49 1.07 -4.57
CA ASP A 69 -8.90 0.71 -4.33
C ASP A 69 -9.05 -0.74 -3.87
N ALA A 70 -8.29 -1.66 -4.48
CA ALA A 70 -8.28 -3.05 -4.04
C ALA A 70 -7.74 -3.20 -2.61
N LEU A 71 -6.69 -2.44 -2.24
CA LEU A 71 -6.12 -2.44 -0.90
C LEU A 71 -7.11 -1.96 0.17
N HIS A 72 -7.94 -0.97 -0.17
CA HIS A 72 -8.96 -0.37 0.70
C HIS A 72 -10.34 -1.04 0.62
N SER A 73 -10.46 -2.15 -0.10
CA SER A 73 -11.70 -2.92 -0.13
C SER A 73 -12.12 -3.36 1.28
N GLU A 74 -13.43 -3.35 1.55
CA GLU A 74 -13.99 -3.71 2.87
C GLU A 74 -13.56 -5.12 3.31
N ASP A 75 -13.43 -6.06 2.36
CA ASP A 75 -12.97 -7.42 2.59
C ASP A 75 -11.53 -7.51 3.16
N LEU A 76 -10.73 -6.46 2.97
CA LEU A 76 -9.35 -6.41 3.44
C LEU A 76 -9.15 -5.47 4.62
N SER A 77 -10.20 -4.80 5.11
CA SER A 77 -10.11 -3.81 6.21
C SER A 77 -9.35 -4.35 7.43
N ASP A 78 -9.62 -5.59 7.85
CA ASP A 78 -8.95 -6.25 9.00
C ASP A 78 -7.62 -6.94 8.65
N VAL A 79 -7.21 -6.92 7.38
CA VAL A 79 -5.99 -7.60 6.93
C VAL A 79 -4.84 -6.59 6.89
N THR A 80 -3.88 -6.75 7.80
CA THR A 80 -2.67 -5.91 7.85
C THR A 80 -1.42 -6.64 7.37
N ASP A 81 -1.41 -7.98 7.35
CA ASP A 81 -0.25 -8.75 6.89
C ASP A 81 0.01 -8.54 5.40
N ARG A 82 1.21 -8.06 5.07
CA ARG A 82 1.64 -7.67 3.73
C ARG A 82 1.58 -8.79 2.71
N VAL A 83 1.89 -10.03 3.10
CA VAL A 83 1.86 -11.16 2.17
C VAL A 83 0.41 -11.54 1.86
N LYS A 84 -0.45 -11.55 2.88
CA LYS A 84 -1.90 -11.76 2.69
C LYS A 84 -2.51 -10.64 1.85
N LEU A 85 -2.16 -9.37 2.14
CA LEU A 85 -2.60 -8.21 1.37
C LEU A 85 -2.16 -8.30 -0.08
N THR A 86 -0.89 -8.60 -0.34
CA THR A 86 -0.37 -8.80 -1.70
C THR A 86 -1.21 -9.82 -2.45
N THR A 87 -1.40 -11.01 -1.85
CA THR A 87 -2.15 -12.10 -2.48
C THR A 87 -3.61 -11.73 -2.72
N ALA A 88 -4.25 -11.04 -1.78
CA ALA A 88 -5.65 -10.66 -1.89
C ALA A 88 -5.87 -9.56 -2.92
N VAL A 89 -5.01 -8.54 -2.93
CA VAL A 89 -5.03 -7.46 -3.93
C VAL A 89 -4.77 -8.03 -5.34
N GLU A 90 -3.79 -8.93 -5.48
CA GLU A 90 -3.54 -9.64 -6.76
C GLU A 90 -4.79 -10.39 -7.24
N LYS A 91 -5.48 -11.08 -6.33
CA LYS A 91 -6.71 -11.80 -6.66
C LYS A 91 -7.84 -10.86 -7.09
N ILE A 92 -8.00 -9.71 -6.46
CA ILE A 92 -9.02 -8.71 -6.82
C ILE A 92 -8.73 -8.13 -8.21
N LEU A 93 -7.45 -7.85 -8.51
CA LEU A 93 -7.02 -7.22 -9.75
C LEU A 93 -6.81 -8.20 -10.91
N GLY A 94 -6.72 -9.50 -10.62
CA GLY A 94 -6.36 -10.52 -11.59
C GLY A 94 -4.93 -10.39 -12.11
N TRP A 95 -4.00 -9.98 -11.23
CA TRP A 95 -2.57 -9.82 -11.53
C TRP A 95 -1.78 -11.10 -11.26
#